data_AF-A0A243Q608-F1
#
_entry.id   AF-A0A243Q608-F1
#
_cell.length_a   1.000
_cell.length_b   1.000
_cell.length_c   1.000
_cell.angle_alpha   90.00
_cell.angle_beta   90.00
_cell.angle_gamma   90.00
#
_symmetry.space_group_name_H-M   'P 1'
#
loop_
_entity.id
_entity.type
_entity.pdbx_description
1 polymer ?
#
loop_
_entity_poly.entity_id
_entity_poly.type
_entity_poly.pdbx_seq_one_letter_code
_entity_poly.pdbx_strand_id
1 'polypeptide(L)'
;MPFWGELLVAAVIMVGLVGIVVPVLPGTVLIVGALFVWALIVGGWAWSVFALALLVIAVGEVLKYLIAGRSLRADAIPNRTVVVGGLVGIVGFFVVPVIGLLLGFIVGALASELVRTRSFDGAWRGAFSALKAAVKTIGIELLFALLATGIWTGGAFVW
;
A
#
# COMPACT_ATOMS: atom_id res chain seq x y z
N MET A 1 -6.91 28.37 -5.38
CA MET A 1 -5.45 28.14 -5.31
C MET A 1 -4.86 28.35 -6.70
N PRO A 2 -3.63 28.85 -6.84
CA PRO A 2 -3.03 29.03 -8.15
C PRO A 2 -2.61 27.68 -8.78
N PHE A 3 -2.61 27.61 -10.11
CA PHE A 3 -2.34 26.39 -10.89
C PHE A 3 -1.03 25.65 -10.52
N TRP A 4 0.03 26.38 -10.19
CA TRP A 4 1.29 25.78 -9.75
C TRP A 4 1.16 25.04 -8.41
N GLY A 5 0.23 25.45 -7.55
CA GLY A 5 -0.07 24.77 -6.29
C GLY A 5 -0.79 23.44 -6.52
N GLU A 6 -1.69 23.38 -7.50
CA GLU A 6 -2.36 22.14 -7.92
C GLU A 6 -1.35 21.15 -8.52
N LEU A 7 -0.40 21.64 -9.31
CA LEU A 7 0.71 20.84 -9.84
C LEU A 7 1.56 20.22 -8.73
N LEU A 8 1.84 20.96 -7.65
CA LEU A 8 2.58 20.41 -6.50
C LEU A 8 1.80 19.31 -5.79
N VAL A 9 0.50 19.51 -5.58
CA VAL A 9 -0.37 18.48 -4.98
C VAL A 9 -0.44 17.24 -5.86
N ALA A 10 -0.61 17.42 -7.18
CA ALA A 10 -0.57 16.33 -8.16
C ALA A 10 0.77 15.57 -8.10
N ALA A 11 1.90 16.29 -8.00
CA ALA A 11 3.22 15.68 -7.93
C ALA A 11 3.38 14.83 -6.65
N VAL A 12 2.92 15.31 -5.50
CA VAL A 12 2.95 14.55 -4.24
C VAL A 12 2.04 13.32 -4.31
N ILE A 13 0.85 13.45 -4.91
CA ILE A 13 -0.06 12.31 -5.15
C ILE A 13 0.61 11.28 -6.06
N MET A 14 1.29 11.71 -7.14
CA MET A 14 2.04 10.82 -8.03
C MET A 14 3.14 10.06 -7.28
N VAL A 15 3.90 10.73 -6.42
CA VAL A 15 4.89 10.08 -5.55
C VAL A 15 4.22 9.08 -4.60
N GLY A 16 3.06 9.42 -4.04
CA GLY A 16 2.26 8.52 -3.22
C GLY A 16 1.80 7.28 -3.97
N LEU A 17 1.31 7.43 -5.21
CA LEU A 17 0.91 6.31 -6.08
C LEU A 17 2.10 5.40 -6.41
N VAL A 18 3.26 5.98 -6.73
CA VAL A 18 4.51 5.21 -6.91
C VAL A 18 4.88 4.47 -5.63
N GLY A 19 4.73 5.11 -4.46
CA GLY A 19 4.96 4.50 -3.16
C GLY A 19 4.04 3.32 -2.80
N ILE A 20 2.85 3.24 -3.42
CA ILE A 20 1.96 2.08 -3.27
C ILE A 20 2.49 0.88 -4.09
N VAL A 21 2.97 1.14 -5.31
CA VAL A 21 3.56 0.10 -6.18
C VAL A 21 4.92 -0.36 -5.66
N VAL A 22 5.71 0.61 -5.22
CA VAL A 22 7.08 0.44 -4.76
C VAL A 22 7.05 0.61 -3.24
N PRO A 23 7.09 -0.48 -2.45
CA PRO A 23 6.85 -0.48 -0.99
C PRO A 23 8.04 0.10 -0.18
N VAL A 24 8.52 1.27 -0.61
CA VAL A 24 9.57 2.11 -0.03
C VAL A 24 8.94 3.25 0.75
N LEU A 25 7.79 3.78 0.27
CA LEU A 25 7.17 4.99 0.77
C LEU A 25 5.76 4.70 1.30
N PRO A 26 5.32 5.35 2.40
CA PRO A 26 3.95 5.22 2.89
C PRO A 26 2.98 5.98 1.97
N GLY A 27 2.72 5.41 0.79
CA GLY A 27 2.04 6.08 -0.32
C GLY A 27 0.66 6.63 0.03
N THR A 28 -0.17 5.82 0.70
CA THR A 28 -1.49 6.24 1.17
C THR A 28 -1.43 7.41 2.16
N VAL A 29 -0.43 7.44 3.05
CA VAL A 29 -0.21 8.55 3.99
C VAL A 29 0.18 9.83 3.25
N LEU A 30 1.03 9.72 2.23
CA LEU A 30 1.41 10.86 1.38
C LEU A 30 0.20 11.43 0.63
N ILE A 31 -0.67 10.57 0.09
CA ILE A 31 -1.90 11.00 -0.61
C ILE A 31 -2.84 11.71 0.37
N VAL A 32 -3.11 11.13 1.55
CA VAL A 32 -3.96 11.77 2.56
C VAL A 32 -3.37 13.10 3.02
N GLY A 33 -2.05 13.15 3.26
CA GLY A 33 -1.36 14.38 3.66
C GLY A 33 -1.45 15.48 2.60
N ALA A 34 -1.27 15.13 1.32
CA ALA A 34 -1.40 16.07 0.21
C ALA A 34 -2.82 16.64 0.11
N LEU A 35 -3.84 15.79 0.18
CA LEU A 35 -5.24 16.20 0.13
C LEU A 35 -5.66 17.03 1.36
N PHE A 36 -5.09 16.74 2.52
CA PHE A 36 -5.34 17.49 3.75
C PHE A 36 -4.75 18.91 3.68
N VAL A 37 -3.48 19.03 3.29
CA VAL A 37 -2.82 20.32 3.08
C VAL A 37 -3.56 21.14 2.02
N TRP A 38 -3.99 20.48 0.94
CA TRP A 38 -4.82 21.09 -0.09
C TRP A 38 -6.13 21.67 0.49
N ALA A 39 -6.87 20.89 1.28
CA ALA A 39 -8.12 21.34 1.90
C ALA A 39 -7.92 22.49 2.90
N LEU A 40 -6.81 22.49 3.65
CA LEU A 40 -6.44 23.59 4.54
C LEU A 40 -6.22 24.91 3.78
N ILE A 41 -5.56 24.85 2.62
CA ILE A 41 -5.22 26.03 1.82
C ILE A 41 -6.44 26.55 1.06
N VAL A 42 -7.24 25.66 0.47
CA VAL A 42 -8.40 26.05 -0.37
C VAL A 42 -9.60 26.46 0.49
N GLY A 43 -9.84 25.75 1.61
CA GLY A 43 -10.97 26.02 2.49
C GLY A 43 -12.35 25.75 1.87
N GLY A 44 -13.41 26.04 2.62
CA GLY A 44 -14.79 25.91 2.16
C GLY A 44 -15.15 24.49 1.67
N TRP A 45 -15.57 24.38 0.41
CA TRP A 45 -16.02 23.12 -0.20
C TRP A 45 -14.91 22.06 -0.33
N ALA A 46 -13.63 22.45 -0.30
CA ALA A 46 -12.49 21.54 -0.36
C ALA A 46 -12.48 20.53 0.80
N TRP A 47 -13.04 20.89 1.96
CA TRP A 47 -13.19 19.98 3.09
C TRP A 47 -14.15 18.82 2.79
N SER A 48 -15.20 19.06 2.01
CA SER A 48 -16.13 18.00 1.58
C SER A 48 -15.46 17.02 0.64
N VAL A 49 -14.61 17.51 -0.28
CA VAL A 49 -13.81 16.67 -1.19
C VAL A 49 -12.80 15.84 -0.41
N PHE A 50 -12.09 16.44 0.54
CA PHE A 50 -11.17 15.73 1.41
C PHE A 50 -11.89 14.66 2.24
N ALA A 51 -13.03 14.99 2.86
CA ALA A 51 -13.80 14.03 3.64
C ALA A 51 -14.27 12.84 2.80
N LEU A 52 -14.73 13.08 1.57
CA LEU A 52 -15.14 12.02 0.65
C LEU A 52 -13.94 11.15 0.22
N ALA A 53 -12.83 11.78 -0.15
CA ALA A 53 -11.60 11.06 -0.51
C ALA A 53 -11.06 10.22 0.66
N LEU A 54 -11.10 10.78 1.88
CA LEU A 54 -10.69 10.09 3.09
C LEU A 54 -11.60 8.88 3.40
N LEU A 55 -12.91 9.01 3.21
CA LEU A 55 -13.85 7.90 3.34
C LEU A 55 -13.55 6.78 2.34
N VAL A 56 -13.28 7.13 1.07
CA VAL A 56 -12.91 6.17 0.03
C VAL A 56 -11.62 5.43 0.39
N ILE A 57 -10.58 6.15 0.83
CA ILE A 57 -9.32 5.55 1.29
C ILE A 57 -9.56 4.64 2.50
N ALA A 58 -10.35 5.08 3.48
CA ALA A 58 -10.66 4.29 4.67
C ALA A 58 -11.39 2.99 4.32
N VAL A 59 -12.34 3.02 3.37
CA VAL A 59 -12.99 1.82 2.85
C VAL A 59 -11.98 0.88 2.17
N GLY A 60 -11.03 1.42 1.42
CA GLY A 60 -9.93 0.66 0.82
C GLY A 60 -9.06 -0.06 1.85
N GLU A 61 -8.67 0.63 2.93
CA GLU A 61 -7.91 0.05 4.04
C GLU A 61 -8.69 -1.06 4.75
N VAL A 62 -9.98 -0.84 5.01
CA VAL A 62 -10.85 -1.86 5.61
C VAL A 62 -10.97 -3.08 4.70
N LEU A 63 -11.21 -2.90 3.40
CA LEU A 63 -11.30 -3.99 2.43
C LEU A 63 -9.97 -4.75 2.32
N LYS A 64 -8.85 -4.03 2.27
CA LYS A 64 -7.51 -4.61 2.30
C LYS A 64 -7.32 -5.47 3.55
N TYR A 65 -7.70 -4.97 4.71
CA TYR A 65 -7.63 -5.72 5.97
C TYR A 65 -8.54 -6.96 5.96
N LEU A 66 -9.77 -6.84 5.47
CA LEU A 66 -10.73 -7.94 5.40
C LEU A 66 -10.35 -9.01 4.38
N ILE A 67 -9.74 -8.64 3.25
CA ILE A 67 -9.39 -9.56 2.16
C ILE A 67 -8.01 -10.19 2.43
N ALA A 68 -6.99 -9.40 2.78
CA ALA A 68 -5.64 -9.88 3.06
C ALA A 68 -5.54 -10.57 4.42
N GLY A 69 -6.20 -10.03 5.45
CA GLY A 69 -6.24 -10.63 6.79
C GLY A 69 -6.93 -11.99 6.82
N ARG A 70 -7.91 -12.21 5.92
CA ARG A 70 -8.60 -13.50 5.77
C ARG A 70 -7.75 -14.52 5.01
N SER A 71 -6.93 -14.08 4.04
CA SER A 71 -5.97 -14.93 3.32
C SER A 71 -4.85 -15.45 4.23
N LEU A 72 -4.29 -14.62 5.12
CA LEU A 72 -3.22 -15.05 6.03
C LEU A 72 -3.73 -15.98 7.14
N ARG A 73 -4.96 -15.77 7.62
CA ARG A 73 -5.60 -16.65 8.61
C ARG A 73 -6.07 -17.98 8.01
N ALA A 74 -6.46 -18.01 6.74
CA ALA A 74 -6.86 -19.22 6.04
C ALA A 74 -5.70 -20.19 5.80
N ASP A 75 -4.49 -19.66 5.57
CA ASP A 75 -3.27 -20.46 5.32
C ASP A 75 -2.55 -20.92 6.60
N ALA A 76 -3.14 -20.70 7.79
CA ALA A 76 -2.59 -21.07 9.11
C ALA A 76 -1.13 -20.62 9.34
N ILE A 77 -0.72 -19.52 8.71
CA ILE A 77 0.65 -19.00 8.84
C ILE A 77 0.82 -18.44 10.27
N PRO A 78 1.75 -18.99 11.09
CA PRO A 78 1.96 -18.51 12.44
C PRO A 78 2.35 -17.03 12.46
N ASN A 79 1.81 -16.26 13.41
CA ASN A 79 2.16 -14.84 13.59
C ASN A 79 3.68 -14.61 13.64
N ARG A 80 4.42 -15.58 14.17
CA ARG A 80 5.89 -15.56 14.23
C ARG A 80 6.54 -15.57 12.85
N THR A 81 6.02 -16.32 11.89
CA THR A 81 6.51 -16.36 10.49
C THR A 81 6.27 -15.01 9.80
N VAL A 82 5.13 -14.37 10.07
CA VAL A 82 4.81 -13.02 9.54
C VAL A 82 5.75 -11.97 10.12
N VAL A 83 6.00 -12.00 11.43
CA VAL A 83 6.90 -11.05 12.11
C VAL A 83 8.34 -11.23 11.64
N VAL A 84 8.84 -12.48 11.56
CA VAL A 84 10.20 -12.76 11.09
C VAL A 84 10.36 -12.38 9.62
N GLY A 85 9.41 -12.73 8.76
CA GLY A 85 9.43 -12.33 7.35
C GLY A 85 9.38 -10.81 7.17
N GLY A 86 8.61 -10.11 8.00
CA GLY A 86 8.57 -8.64 8.04
C GLY A 86 9.90 -8.02 8.44
N LEU A 87 10.52 -8.50 9.52
CA LEU A 87 11.83 -8.00 9.98
C LEU A 87 12.95 -8.25 8.97
N VAL A 88 12.99 -9.44 8.36
CA VAL A 88 13.95 -9.76 7.30
C VAL A 88 13.71 -8.93 6.04
N GLY A 89 12.45 -8.69 5.68
CA GLY A 89 12.08 -7.76 4.61
C GLY A 89 12.61 -6.34 4.88
N ILE A 90 12.42 -5.82 6.10
CA ILE A 90 12.95 -4.51 6.50
C ILE A 90 14.47 -4.45 6.35
N VAL A 91 15.20 -5.48 6.82
CA VAL A 91 16.66 -5.52 6.67
C VAL A 91 17.06 -5.61 5.19
N GLY A 92 16.42 -6.48 4.41
CA GLY A 92 16.68 -6.65 2.98
C GLY A 92 16.47 -5.37 2.19
N PHE A 93 15.46 -4.56 2.56
CA PHE A 93 15.21 -3.26 1.98
C PHE A 93 16.37 -2.28 2.14
N PHE A 94 17.03 -2.26 3.30
CA PHE A 94 18.20 -1.40 3.53
C PHE A 94 19.45 -1.90 2.77
N VAL A 95 19.51 -3.20 2.42
CA VAL A 95 20.63 -3.79 1.66
C VAL A 95 20.44 -3.60 0.16
N VAL A 96 19.21 -3.77 -0.36
CA VAL A 96 18.84 -3.55 -1.76
C VAL A 96 17.57 -2.69 -1.79
N PRO A 97 17.70 -1.36 -1.97
CA PRO A 97 16.56 -0.47 -2.02
C PRO A 97 15.54 -0.93 -3.07
N VAL A 98 14.25 -0.66 -2.82
CA VAL A 98 13.11 -1.01 -3.71
C VAL A 98 12.74 -2.50 -3.71
N ILE A 99 13.69 -3.40 -3.99
CA ILE A 99 13.38 -4.83 -4.23
C ILE A 99 13.63 -5.70 -2.98
N GLY A 100 14.47 -5.23 -2.06
CA GLY A 100 14.93 -5.99 -0.91
C GLY A 100 13.84 -6.34 0.11
N LEU A 101 12.76 -5.55 0.20
CA LEU A 101 11.61 -5.89 1.06
C LEU A 101 10.85 -7.10 0.52
N LEU A 102 10.54 -7.08 -0.79
CA LEU A 102 9.87 -8.17 -1.50
C LEU A 102 10.75 -9.42 -1.54
N LEU A 103 12.01 -9.28 -1.94
CA LEU A 103 12.97 -10.40 -1.99
C LEU A 103 13.26 -10.94 -0.59
N GLY A 104 13.48 -10.09 0.41
CA GLY A 104 13.72 -10.49 1.79
C GLY A 104 12.53 -11.21 2.40
N PHE A 105 11.30 -10.74 2.13
CA PHE A 105 10.09 -11.44 2.55
C PHE A 105 9.92 -12.79 1.86
N ILE A 106 10.13 -12.87 0.53
CA ILE A 106 10.03 -14.12 -0.25
C ILE A 106 11.08 -15.13 0.24
N VAL A 107 12.35 -14.72 0.33
CA VAL A 107 13.48 -15.57 0.76
C VAL A 107 13.33 -15.96 2.24
N GLY A 108 12.93 -15.03 3.10
CA GLY A 108 12.70 -15.30 4.53
C GLY A 108 11.55 -16.27 4.76
N ALA A 109 10.43 -16.10 4.04
CA ALA A 109 9.31 -17.03 4.08
C ALA A 109 9.71 -18.42 3.53
N LEU A 110 10.39 -18.49 2.38
CA LEU A 110 10.92 -19.73 1.81
C LEU A 110 11.86 -20.45 2.78
N ALA A 111 12.83 -19.74 3.37
CA ALA A 111 13.79 -20.32 4.30
C ALA A 111 13.11 -20.83 5.57
N SER A 112 12.18 -20.06 6.15
CA SER A 112 11.41 -20.47 7.33
C SER A 112 10.56 -21.71 7.04
N GLU A 113 9.89 -21.75 5.87
CA GLU A 113 9.03 -22.87 5.49
C GLU A 113 9.83 -24.12 5.12
N LEU A 114 11.00 -23.95 4.50
CA LEU A 114 11.90 -25.05 4.14
C LEU A 114 12.53 -25.70 5.37
N VAL A 115 12.89 -24.91 6.39
CA VAL A 115 13.37 -25.41 7.68
C VAL A 115 12.26 -26.19 8.41
N ARG A 116 11.01 -25.75 8.30
CA ARG A 116 9.84 -26.37 8.96
C ARG A 116 9.36 -27.65 8.27
N THR A 117 9.24 -27.64 6.95
CA THR A 117 8.56 -28.71 6.18
C THR A 117 9.51 -29.64 5.44
N ARG A 118 10.79 -29.23 5.27
CA ARG A 118 11.80 -29.91 4.43
C ARG A 118 11.31 -30.24 3.00
N SER A 119 10.28 -29.54 2.52
CA SER A 119 9.70 -29.72 1.18
C SER A 119 9.80 -28.42 0.41
N PHE A 120 10.58 -28.44 -0.68
CA PHE A 120 10.77 -27.28 -1.55
C PHE A 120 9.47 -26.89 -2.29
N ASP A 121 8.67 -27.89 -2.68
CA ASP A 121 7.38 -27.67 -3.34
C ASP A 121 6.36 -26.97 -2.43
N GLY A 122 6.33 -27.32 -1.15
CA GLY A 122 5.47 -26.66 -0.16
C GLY A 122 5.87 -25.19 0.06
N ALA A 123 7.17 -24.94 0.18
CA ALA A 123 7.71 -23.60 0.38
C ALA A 123 7.49 -22.69 -0.86
N TRP A 124 7.65 -23.23 -2.07
CA TRP A 124 7.40 -22.50 -3.32
C TRP A 124 5.93 -22.11 -3.50
N ARG A 125 5.00 -23.04 -3.21
CA ARG A 125 3.56 -22.75 -3.24
C ARG A 125 3.17 -21.67 -2.23
N GLY A 126 3.75 -21.71 -1.03
CA GLY A 126 3.55 -20.68 0.00
C GLY A 126 4.02 -19.30 -0.45
N ALA A 127 5.24 -19.21 -1.01
CA ALA A 127 5.77 -17.96 -1.55
C ALA A 127 4.90 -17.40 -2.69
N PHE A 128 4.41 -18.27 -3.57
CA PHE A 128 3.54 -17.86 -4.67
C PHE A 128 2.14 -17.41 -4.21
N SER A 129 1.58 -18.06 -3.19
CA SER A 129 0.33 -17.63 -2.54
C SER A 129 0.50 -16.24 -1.91
N ALA A 130 1.60 -16.03 -1.20
CA ALA A 130 1.93 -14.75 -0.59
C ALA A 130 2.14 -13.64 -1.64
N LEU A 131 2.79 -13.95 -2.77
CA LEU A 131 2.93 -13.01 -3.90
C LEU A 131 1.55 -12.62 -4.47
N LYS A 132 0.66 -13.60 -4.69
CA LYS A 132 -0.72 -13.32 -5.16
C LYS A 132 -1.50 -12.47 -4.16
N ALA A 133 -1.35 -12.72 -2.86
CA ALA A 133 -1.97 -11.92 -1.81
C ALA A 133 -1.42 -10.48 -1.81
N ALA A 134 -0.12 -10.30 -1.97
CA ALA A 134 0.52 -8.98 -2.08
C ALA A 134 0.02 -8.20 -3.31
N VAL A 135 -0.04 -8.84 -4.49
CA VAL A 135 -0.57 -8.23 -5.71
C VAL A 135 -2.02 -7.80 -5.55
N LYS A 136 -2.88 -8.64 -4.94
CA LYS A 136 -4.28 -8.27 -4.65
C LYS A 136 -4.36 -7.07 -3.70
N THR A 137 -3.52 -7.05 -2.66
CA THR A 137 -3.46 -5.99 -1.66
C THR A 137 -3.06 -4.66 -2.31
N ILE A 138 -2.00 -4.65 -3.10
CA ILE A 138 -1.51 -3.48 -3.86
C ILE A 138 -2.57 -3.01 -4.85
N GLY A 139 -3.23 -3.93 -5.56
CA GLY A 139 -4.28 -3.60 -6.52
C GLY A 139 -5.49 -2.91 -5.87
N ILE A 140 -5.91 -3.35 -4.70
CA ILE A 140 -6.98 -2.69 -3.93
C ILE A 140 -6.53 -1.28 -3.52
N GLU A 141 -5.35 -1.16 -2.94
CA GLU A 141 -4.82 0.13 -2.47
C GLU A 141 -4.68 1.14 -3.62
N LEU A 142 -4.15 0.71 -4.77
CA LEU A 142 -4.08 1.53 -5.98
C LEU A 142 -5.44 1.96 -6.48
N LEU A 143 -6.43 1.07 -6.52
CA LEU A 143 -7.78 1.40 -6.99
C LEU A 143 -8.38 2.53 -6.14
N PHE A 144 -8.35 2.39 -4.81
CA PHE A 144 -8.91 3.40 -3.91
C PHE A 144 -8.12 4.71 -3.92
N ALA A 145 -6.79 4.64 -4.07
CA ALA A 145 -5.94 5.81 -4.25
C ALA A 145 -6.26 6.55 -5.56
N LEU A 146 -6.50 5.83 -6.66
CA LEU A 146 -6.89 6.42 -7.94
C LEU A 146 -8.29 7.04 -7.90
N LEU A 147 -9.25 6.40 -7.21
CA LEU A 147 -10.58 6.97 -6.98
C LEU A 147 -10.50 8.27 -6.16
N ALA A 148 -9.73 8.27 -5.07
CA ALA A 148 -9.50 9.47 -4.26
C ALA A 148 -8.82 10.59 -5.08
N THR A 149 -7.84 10.22 -5.91
CA THR A 149 -7.21 11.15 -6.84
C THR A 149 -8.22 11.71 -7.84
N GLY A 150 -9.07 10.88 -8.43
CA GLY A 150 -10.13 11.31 -9.35
C GLY A 150 -11.14 12.25 -8.71
N ILE A 151 -11.53 11.99 -7.45
CA ILE A 151 -12.41 12.88 -6.66
C ILE A 151 -11.75 14.24 -6.45
N TRP A 152 -10.47 14.26 -6.08
CA TRP A 152 -9.70 15.49 -5.95
C TRP A 152 -9.58 16.25 -7.27
N THR A 153 -9.21 15.57 -8.36
CA THR A 153 -9.07 16.18 -9.69
C THR A 153 -10.41 16.77 -10.15
N GLY A 154 -11.51 16.02 -9.99
CA GLY A 154 -12.85 16.52 -10.28
C GLY A 154 -13.18 17.76 -9.44
N GLY A 155 -12.86 17.75 -8.15
CA GLY A 155 -13.00 18.93 -7.31
C GLY A 155 -12.18 20.12 -7.83
N ALA A 156 -10.88 19.93 -8.00
CA ALA A 156 -9.92 20.97 -8.34
C ALA A 156 -10.19 21.67 -9.68
N PHE A 157 -10.82 21.00 -10.65
CA PHE A 157 -11.04 21.54 -12.01
C PHE A 157 -12.50 21.80 -12.39
N VAL A 158 -13.47 21.45 -11.54
CA VAL A 158 -14.90 21.74 -11.79
C VAL A 158 -15.31 23.13 -11.28
N TRP A 159 -14.42 23.82 -10.55
CA TRP A 159 -14.66 25.15 -9.98
C TRP A 159 -13.50 26.12 -10.20
#